data_AF-A0A1G1HJH0-F1
#
_entry.id   AF-A0A1G1HJH0-F1
#
_cell.length_a   1.000
_cell.length_b   1.000
_cell.length_c   1.000
_cell.angle_alpha   90.00
_cell.angle_beta   90.00
_cell.angle_gamma   90.00
#
_symmetry.space_group_name_H-M   'P 1'
#
loop_
_entity.id
_entity.type
_entity.pdbx_description
1 polymer ?
#
loop_
_entity_poly.entity_id
_entity_poly.type
_entity_poly.pdbx_seq_one_letter_code
_entity_poly.pdbx_strand_id
1 'polypeptide(L)'
;MKKMLRCFVFALSLCFVFASSALAGELENKLFEAVKGAQVDVVRDLINKGANVSARDESCQTVLHFANNVADLYYQIYGKDSVNSKNAEKIIDMLEAADAMP
;
A
#
# COMPACT_ATOMS: atom_id res chain seq x y z
N MET A 1 2.30 32.02 35.01
CA MET A 1 1.53 30.88 34.45
C MET A 1 1.38 30.95 32.92
N LYS A 2 1.04 32.11 32.32
CA LYS A 2 0.83 32.26 30.86
C LYS A 2 2.04 31.91 29.96
N LYS A 3 3.27 32.08 30.46
CA LYS A 3 4.52 31.73 29.75
C LYS A 3 4.71 30.21 29.60
N MET A 4 4.39 29.44 30.65
CA MET A 4 4.42 27.98 30.63
C MET A 4 3.36 27.41 29.68
N LEU A 5 2.17 28.03 29.64
CA LEU A 5 1.10 27.65 28.71
C LEU A 5 1.48 27.91 27.24
N ARG A 6 2.22 29.00 26.94
CA ARG A 6 2.77 29.24 25.60
C ARG A 6 3.81 28.19 25.20
N CYS A 7 4.71 27.79 26.11
CA CYS A 7 5.69 26.73 25.85
C CYS A 7 5.00 25.38 25.60
N PHE A 8 3.94 25.08 26.35
CA PHE A 8 3.17 23.85 26.20
C PHE A 8 2.41 23.79 24.88
N VAL A 9 1.79 24.90 24.47
CA VAL A 9 1.12 25.01 23.16
C VAL A 9 2.12 24.94 22.01
N PHE A 10 3.32 25.54 22.15
CA PHE A 10 4.39 25.45 21.15
C PHE A 10 4.90 24.01 21.01
N ALA A 11 5.11 23.31 22.13
CA ALA A 11 5.53 21.91 22.16
C ALA A 11 4.47 20.97 21.58
N LEU A 12 3.19 21.17 21.90
CA LEU A 12 2.07 20.44 21.29
C LEU A 12 1.98 20.67 19.78
N SER A 13 2.21 21.89 19.30
CA SER A 13 2.22 22.19 17.86
C SER A 13 3.40 21.53 17.13
N LEU A 14 4.57 21.45 17.79
CA LEU A 14 5.75 20.75 17.26
C LEU A 14 5.53 19.23 17.18
N CYS A 15 4.83 18.63 18.15
CA CYS A 15 4.46 17.21 18.09
C CYS A 15 3.44 16.91 16.98
N PHE A 16 2.51 17.83 16.69
CA PHE A 16 1.52 17.64 15.64
C PHE A 16 2.15 17.65 14.23
N VAL A 17 3.20 18.46 14.04
CA VAL A 17 3.96 18.52 12.78
C VAL A 17 4.81 17.26 12.57
N PHE A 18 5.40 16.70 13.63
CA PHE A 18 6.22 15.48 13.54
C PHE A 18 5.41 14.19 13.40
N ALA A 19 4.18 14.12 13.90
CA ALA A 19 3.32 12.94 13.75
C ALA A 19 2.77 12.78 12.32
N SER A 20 2.64 13.89 11.58
CA SER A 20 2.00 13.92 10.27
C SER A 20 2.86 13.28 9.16
N SER A 21 4.18 13.28 9.30
CA SER A 21 5.11 12.72 8.30
C SER A 21 5.12 11.19 8.24
N ALA A 22 4.63 10.50 9.27
CA ALA A 22 4.57 9.04 9.30
C ALA A 22 3.32 8.45 8.62
N LEU A 23 2.29 9.27 8.35
CA LEU A 23 1.02 8.80 7.81
C LEU A 23 0.97 8.77 6.28
N ALA A 24 1.82 9.56 5.61
CA ALA A 24 1.87 9.62 4.15
C ALA A 24 2.53 8.34 3.60
N GLY A 25 1.73 7.34 3.22
CA GLY A 25 2.21 6.11 2.58
C GLY A 25 1.90 4.80 3.32
N GLU A 26 1.28 4.84 4.51
CA GLU A 26 1.05 3.61 5.29
C GLU A 26 0.13 2.62 4.57
N LEU A 27 -0.93 3.12 3.91
CA LEU A 27 -1.87 2.28 3.17
C LEU A 27 -1.22 1.68 1.93
N GLU A 28 -0.42 2.47 1.21
CA GLU A 28 0.31 2.06 0.02
C GLU A 28 1.32 0.97 0.37
N ASN A 29 2.11 1.16 1.43
CA ASN A 29 3.07 0.16 1.90
C ASN A 29 2.37 -1.16 2.28
N LYS A 30 1.23 -1.08 2.98
CA LYS A 30 0.42 -2.27 3.30
C LYS A 30 -0.13 -2.93 2.04
N LEU A 31 -0.44 -2.15 1.01
CA LEU A 31 -0.92 -2.67 -0.27
C LEU A 31 0.19 -3.46 -0.97
N PHE A 32 1.42 -2.94 -1.05
CA PHE A 32 2.57 -3.68 -1.58
C PHE A 32 2.81 -5.01 -0.83
N GLU A 33 2.77 -5.01 0.50
CA GLU A 33 2.95 -6.23 1.31
C GLU A 33 1.80 -7.24 1.12
N ALA A 34 0.56 -6.78 0.99
CA ALA A 34 -0.59 -7.64 0.72
C ALA A 34 -0.48 -8.33 -0.66
N VAL A 35 -0.02 -7.59 -1.67
CA VAL A 35 0.24 -8.10 -3.03
C VAL A 35 1.36 -9.15 -3.00
N LYS A 36 2.47 -8.86 -2.32
CA LYS A 36 3.59 -9.79 -2.14
C LYS A 36 3.16 -11.14 -1.54
N GLY A 37 2.17 -11.10 -0.65
CA GLY A 37 1.62 -12.29 0.00
C GLY A 37 0.45 -12.95 -0.74
N ALA A 38 0.07 -12.49 -1.94
CA ALA A 38 -1.12 -12.93 -2.67
C ALA A 38 -2.42 -12.89 -1.83
N GLN A 39 -2.56 -11.89 -0.96
CA GLN A 39 -3.68 -11.74 -0.02
C GLN A 39 -4.85 -10.97 -0.65
N VAL A 40 -5.64 -11.64 -1.47
CA VAL A 40 -6.74 -11.04 -2.28
C VAL A 40 -7.68 -10.17 -1.43
N ASP A 41 -8.13 -10.66 -0.29
CA ASP A 41 -9.12 -9.96 0.54
C ASP A 41 -8.51 -8.71 1.21
N VAL A 42 -7.25 -8.79 1.63
CA VAL A 42 -6.53 -7.66 2.21
C VAL A 42 -6.29 -6.57 1.16
N VAL A 43 -5.93 -6.96 -0.07
CA VAL A 43 -5.80 -6.04 -1.21
C VAL A 43 -7.14 -5.32 -1.46
N ARG A 44 -8.25 -6.06 -1.51
CA ARG A 44 -9.59 -5.49 -1.68
C ARG A 44 -9.91 -4.44 -0.61
N ASP A 45 -9.66 -4.78 0.65
CA ASP A 45 -9.94 -3.90 1.77
C ASP A 45 -9.10 -2.64 1.75
N LEU A 46 -7.83 -2.73 1.35
CA LEU A 46 -6.93 -1.58 1.23
C LEU A 46 -7.34 -0.64 0.10
N ILE A 47 -7.71 -1.19 -1.07
CA ILE A 47 -8.27 -0.40 -2.18
C ILE A 47 -9.54 0.32 -1.73
N ASN A 48 -10.46 -0.38 -1.05
CA ASN A 48 -11.70 0.20 -0.53
C ASN A 48 -11.46 1.28 0.54
N LYS A 49 -10.34 1.22 1.26
CA LYS A 49 -9.92 2.25 2.23
C LYS A 49 -9.27 3.46 1.56
N GLY A 50 -9.12 3.46 0.24
CA GLY A 50 -8.56 4.57 -0.52
C GLY A 50 -7.03 4.52 -0.66
N ALA A 51 -6.41 3.34 -0.57
CA ALA A 51 -5.00 3.19 -0.90
C ALA A 51 -4.75 3.64 -2.35
N ASN A 52 -3.73 4.47 -2.57
CA ASN A 52 -3.39 4.95 -3.90
C ASN A 52 -2.71 3.83 -4.72
N VAL A 53 -3.46 3.22 -5.65
CA VAL A 53 -2.95 2.14 -6.53
C VAL A 53 -1.90 2.62 -7.53
N SER A 54 -1.85 3.91 -7.85
CA SER A 54 -0.86 4.48 -8.76
C SER A 54 0.37 5.04 -8.02
N ALA A 55 0.43 4.90 -6.69
CA ALA A 55 1.60 5.29 -5.90
C ALA A 55 2.84 4.47 -6.30
N ARG A 56 4.01 5.10 -6.18
CA ARG A 56 5.29 4.48 -6.50
C ARG A 56 6.05 4.18 -5.21
N ASP A 57 6.63 2.98 -5.15
CA ASP A 57 7.55 2.60 -4.08
C ASP A 57 8.93 3.26 -4.26
N GLU A 58 9.87 2.90 -3.38
CA GLU A 58 11.26 3.38 -3.41
C GLU A 58 11.99 3.02 -4.72
N SER A 59 11.55 1.96 -5.41
CA SER A 59 12.07 1.50 -6.71
C SER A 59 11.34 2.13 -7.90
N CYS A 60 10.51 3.15 -7.65
CA CYS A 60 9.65 3.79 -8.66
C CYS A 60 8.62 2.85 -9.31
N GLN A 61 8.33 1.70 -8.70
CA GLN A 61 7.35 0.74 -9.18
C GLN A 61 5.96 1.09 -8.65
N THR A 62 4.95 1.03 -9.52
CA THR A 62 3.56 1.02 -9.05
C THR A 62 3.22 -0.36 -8.48
N VAL A 63 2.14 -0.43 -7.71
CA VAL A 63 1.66 -1.72 -7.19
C VAL A 63 1.38 -2.74 -8.31
N LEU A 64 0.95 -2.29 -9.50
CA LEU A 64 0.70 -3.14 -10.65
C LEU A 64 2.00 -3.71 -11.24
N HIS A 65 3.07 -2.91 -11.34
CA HIS A 65 4.38 -3.43 -11.76
C HIS A 65 4.87 -4.51 -10.78
N PHE A 66 4.68 -4.27 -9.48
CA PHE A 66 5.07 -5.21 -8.44
C PHE A 66 4.24 -6.50 -8.50
N ALA A 67 2.91 -6.41 -8.69
CA ALA A 67 2.02 -7.55 -8.80
C ALA A 67 2.38 -8.49 -9.96
N ASN A 68 2.70 -7.93 -11.14
CA ASN A 68 3.14 -8.72 -12.30
C ASN A 68 4.44 -9.50 -12.01
N ASN A 69 5.43 -8.85 -11.40
CA ASN A 69 6.67 -9.53 -11.00
C ASN A 69 6.42 -10.65 -9.99
N VAL A 70 5.53 -10.43 -9.03
CA VAL A 70 5.15 -11.45 -8.02
C VAL A 70 4.44 -12.63 -8.68
N ALA A 71 3.54 -12.39 -9.64
CA ALA A 71 2.86 -13.44 -10.38
C ALA A 71 3.85 -14.32 -11.16
N ASP A 72 4.79 -13.69 -11.88
CA ASP A 72 5.86 -14.40 -12.60
C ASP A 72 6.71 -15.26 -11.65
N LEU A 73 7.09 -14.72 -10.49
CA LEU A 73 7.82 -15.48 -9.47
C LEU A 73 7.01 -16.68 -8.96
N TYR A 74 5.71 -16.50 -8.68
CA TYR A 74 4.87 -17.61 -8.25
C TYR A 74 4.70 -18.68 -9.34
N TYR A 75 4.57 -18.28 -10.60
CA TYR A 75 4.55 -19.21 -11.72
C TYR A 75 5.82 -20.03 -11.82
N GLN A 76 6.98 -19.40 -11.65
CA GLN A 76 8.27 -20.08 -11.74
C GLN A 76 8.49 -21.07 -10.58
N ILE A 77 8.04 -20.72 -9.37
CA ILE A 77 8.32 -21.52 -8.16
C ILE A 77 7.26 -22.60 -7.91
N TYR A 78 5.98 -22.26 -8.06
CA TYR A 78 4.85 -23.12 -7.68
C TYR A 78 4.02 -23.61 -8.86
N GLY A 79 4.26 -23.09 -10.07
CA GLY A 79 3.46 -23.38 -11.26
C GLY A 79 2.14 -22.62 -11.30
N LYS A 80 1.57 -22.48 -12.51
CA LYS A 80 0.38 -21.67 -12.78
C LYS A 80 -0.88 -22.09 -12.00
N ASP A 81 -1.00 -23.38 -11.70
CA ASP A 81 -2.19 -23.91 -11.02
C ASP A 81 -2.21 -23.68 -9.51
N SER A 82 -1.10 -23.20 -8.93
CA SER A 82 -0.99 -22.89 -7.51
C SER A 82 -2.00 -21.83 -7.07
N VAL A 83 -2.50 -21.96 -5.84
CA VAL A 83 -3.44 -21.00 -5.24
C VAL A 83 -2.84 -19.59 -5.25
N ASN A 84 -1.54 -19.45 -4.91
CA ASN A 84 -0.88 -18.15 -4.88
C ASN A 84 -0.76 -17.52 -6.28
N SER A 85 -0.50 -18.35 -7.29
CA SER A 85 -0.44 -17.91 -8.69
C SER A 85 -1.81 -17.40 -9.18
N LYS A 86 -2.88 -18.14 -8.88
CA LYS A 86 -4.26 -17.72 -9.20
C LYS A 86 -4.68 -16.47 -8.44
N ASN A 87 -4.25 -16.35 -7.18
CA ASN A 87 -4.51 -15.16 -6.36
C ASN A 87 -3.76 -13.94 -6.88
N ALA A 88 -2.51 -14.09 -7.34
CA ALA A 88 -1.73 -13.01 -7.93
C ALA A 88 -2.38 -12.47 -9.21
N GLU A 89 -2.85 -13.35 -10.10
CA GLU A 89 -3.64 -12.96 -11.29
C GLU A 89 -4.90 -12.18 -10.89
N LYS A 90 -5.67 -12.71 -9.93
CA LYS A 90 -6.88 -12.03 -9.46
C LYS A 90 -6.58 -10.65 -8.86
N ILE A 91 -5.42 -10.49 -8.21
CA ILE A 91 -4.96 -9.20 -7.69
C ILE A 91 -4.60 -8.25 -8.84
N ILE A 92 -3.95 -8.73 -9.90
CA ILE A 92 -3.66 -7.93 -11.10
C ILE A 92 -4.97 -7.38 -11.68
N ASP A 93 -5.97 -8.24 -11.91
CA ASP A 93 -7.29 -7.82 -12.42
C ASP A 93 -7.93 -6.72 -11.55
N MET A 94 -7.82 -6.86 -10.22
CA MET A 94 -8.37 -5.88 -9.27
C MET A 94 -7.64 -4.54 -9.34
N LEU A 95 -6.32 -4.56 -9.52
CA LEU A 95 -5.50 -3.36 -9.61
C LEU A 95 -5.70 -2.64 -10.95
N GLU A 96 -5.80 -3.38 -12.05
CA GLU A 96 -6.14 -2.82 -13.37
C GLU A 96 -7.52 -2.15 -13.35
N ALA A 97 -8.51 -2.81 -12.75
CA ALA A 97 -9.85 -2.25 -12.61
C ALA A 97 -9.86 -0.98 -11.75
N ALA A 98 -9.02 -0.92 -10.71
CA ALA A 98 -8.89 0.25 -9.85
C ALA A 98 -8.17 1.42 -10.55
N ASP A 99 -7.14 1.15 -11.35
CA ASP A 99 -6.39 2.18 -12.11
C ASP A 99 -7.21 2.75 -13.28
N ALA A 100 -8.14 1.96 -13.85
CA ALA A 100 -9.03 2.38 -14.92
C ALA A 100 -10.22 3.26 -14.46
N MET A 101 -10.40 3.50 -13.16
CA MET A 101 -11.46 4.37 -12.65
C MET A 101 -11.06 5.86 -12.81
N PRO A 102 -11.88 6.69 -13.48
CA PRO A 102 -11.57 8.10 -13.77
C PRO A 102 -11.67 9.02 -12.55
#